data_AF-A0A1X6MRB2-F1
#
_entry.id   AF-A0A1X6MRB2-F1
#
_cell.length_a   1.000
_cell.length_b   1.000
_cell.length_c   1.000
_cell.angle_alpha   90.00
_cell.angle_beta   90.00
_cell.angle_gamma   90.00
#
_symmetry.space_group_name_H-M   'P 1'
#
loop_
_entity.id
_entity.type
_entity.pdbx_description
1 polymer ?
#
loop_
_entity_poly.entity_id
_entity_poly.type
_entity_poly.pdbx_seq_one_letter_code
_entity_poly.pdbx_strand_id
1 'polypeptide(L)'
;MSVEDSQKCYEPLPVPHIPEKLLSFPQEYTLKPGQQKPFDEVLQHFQDEDYVLPNVEDGALTDEEKFWLSYECMHRYLRAVKWASSKAAIKRLEETLIWRREFGLYGLITHEHVEPEATTGKEVLFGYDVDGRPALYLRPSRQNTGDRSVNCIS
;
A
#
# COMPACT_ATOMS: atom_id res chain seq x y z
N MET A 1 35.11 -32.35 -14.58
CA MET A 1 33.74 -31.85 -14.71
C MET A 1 33.39 -31.20 -13.38
N SER A 2 33.58 -29.89 -13.30
CA SER A 2 33.30 -29.07 -12.12
C SER A 2 31.79 -28.95 -11.94
N VAL A 3 31.33 -29.24 -10.73
CA VAL A 3 29.94 -29.16 -10.30
C VAL A 3 29.45 -27.73 -10.54
N GLU A 4 28.44 -27.59 -11.39
CA GLU A 4 27.77 -26.32 -11.66
C GLU A 4 27.24 -25.74 -10.35
N ASP A 5 27.54 -24.46 -10.12
CA ASP A 5 27.03 -23.66 -9.02
C ASP A 5 25.51 -23.54 -9.21
N SER A 6 24.74 -24.47 -8.64
CA SER A 6 23.29 -24.40 -8.72
C SER A 6 22.87 -23.15 -7.95
N GLN A 7 22.51 -22.10 -8.68
CA GLN A 7 21.94 -20.89 -8.10
C GLN A 7 20.74 -21.32 -7.25
N LYS A 8 20.88 -21.23 -5.92
CA LYS A 8 19.80 -21.57 -4.98
C LYS A 8 18.65 -20.59 -5.23
N CYS A 9 17.70 -20.98 -6.07
CA CYS A 9 16.41 -20.32 -6.16
C CYS A 9 15.65 -20.61 -4.87
N TYR A 10 15.46 -19.58 -4.06
CA TYR A 10 14.56 -19.66 -2.91
C TYR A 10 13.14 -19.55 -3.45
N GLU A 11 12.46 -20.68 -3.54
CA GLU A 11 11.04 -20.70 -3.90
C GLU A 11 10.23 -20.03 -2.78
N PRO A 12 9.18 -19.26 -3.14
CA PRO A 12 8.27 -18.73 -2.14
C PRO A 12 7.70 -19.88 -1.32
N LEU A 13 7.66 -19.71 0.00
CA LEU A 13 7.05 -20.70 0.88
C LEU A 13 5.62 -20.98 0.42
N PRO A 14 5.15 -22.23 0.56
CA PRO A 14 3.75 -22.55 0.28
C PRO A 14 2.85 -21.61 1.09
N VAL A 15 1.70 -21.26 0.52
CA VAL A 15 0.71 -20.43 1.19
C VAL A 15 0.44 -21.05 2.57
N PRO A 16 0.65 -20.31 3.67
CA PRO A 16 0.50 -20.87 5.01
C PRO A 16 -0.96 -21.29 5.23
N HIS A 17 -1.16 -22.22 6.15
CA HIS A 17 -2.51 -22.56 6.60
C HIS A 17 -3.19 -21.30 7.14
N ILE A 18 -4.21 -20.83 6.43
CA ILE A 18 -4.97 -19.64 6.81
C ILE A 18 -5.79 -19.98 8.07
N PRO A 19 -5.56 -19.32 9.21
CA PRO A 19 -6.40 -19.53 10.40
C PRO A 19 -7.87 -19.27 10.08
N GLU A 20 -8.79 -20.10 10.59
CA GLU A 20 -10.23 -19.96 10.33
C GLU A 20 -10.77 -18.56 10.61
N LYS A 21 -10.23 -17.88 11.64
CA LYS A 21 -10.59 -16.49 11.97
C LYS A 21 -10.40 -15.51 10.80
N LEU A 22 -9.48 -15.79 9.87
CA LEU A 22 -9.19 -14.94 8.72
C LEU A 22 -10.06 -15.27 7.50
N LEU A 23 -10.88 -16.33 7.56
CA LEU A 23 -11.82 -16.67 6.50
C LEU A 23 -13.07 -15.78 6.51
N SER A 24 -13.31 -15.08 7.63
CA SER A 24 -14.43 -14.16 7.79
C SER A 24 -13.99 -12.71 7.60
N PHE A 25 -14.91 -11.87 7.16
CA PHE A 25 -14.65 -10.43 7.02
C PHE A 25 -14.21 -9.84 8.38
N PRO A 26 -13.10 -9.08 8.45
CA PRO A 26 -12.59 -8.61 9.73
C PRO A 26 -13.59 -7.65 10.38
N GLN A 27 -14.02 -7.96 11.61
CA GLN A 27 -15.02 -7.17 12.34
C GLN A 27 -14.60 -5.71 12.57
N GLU A 28 -13.29 -5.42 12.53
CA GLU A 28 -12.72 -4.07 12.66
C GLU A 28 -13.15 -3.12 11.53
N TYR A 29 -13.57 -3.68 10.39
CA TYR A 29 -14.05 -2.94 9.23
C TYR A 29 -15.58 -2.83 9.20
N THR A 30 -16.28 -3.38 10.20
CA THR A 30 -17.72 -3.20 10.35
C THR A 30 -18.03 -1.79 10.83
N LEU A 31 -18.81 -1.03 10.06
CA LEU A 31 -19.21 0.33 10.40
C LEU A 31 -20.10 0.36 11.63
N LYS A 32 -19.75 1.20 12.59
CA LYS A 32 -20.55 1.47 13.79
C LYS A 32 -21.65 2.50 13.49
N PRO A 33 -22.71 2.58 14.32
CA PRO A 33 -23.69 3.65 14.23
C PRO A 33 -23.00 5.03 14.25
N GLY A 34 -23.28 5.86 13.25
CA GLY A 34 -22.64 7.17 13.04
C GLY A 34 -21.43 7.18 12.09
N GLN A 35 -20.85 6.02 11.76
CA GLN A 35 -19.78 5.90 10.77
C GLN A 35 -20.30 5.70 9.34
N GLN A 36 -21.53 5.20 9.20
CA GLN A 36 -22.15 4.97 7.89
C GLN A 36 -22.25 6.25 7.07
N LYS A 37 -22.80 7.32 7.65
CA LYS A 37 -22.98 8.60 6.96
C LYS A 37 -21.68 9.16 6.35
N PRO A 38 -20.57 9.36 7.12
CA PRO A 38 -19.35 9.87 6.52
C PRO A 38 -18.71 8.89 5.54
N PHE A 39 -18.95 7.57 5.65
CA PHE A 39 -18.52 6.61 4.66
C PHE A 39 -19.29 6.77 3.34
N ASP A 40 -20.62 6.86 3.39
CA ASP A 40 -21.47 7.04 2.22
C ASP A 40 -21.16 8.35 1.50
N GLU A 41 -20.87 9.43 2.24
CA GLU A 41 -20.44 10.71 1.67
C GLU A 41 -19.12 10.59 0.89
N VAL A 42 -18.15 9.83 1.39
CA VAL A 42 -16.88 9.57 0.69
C VAL A 42 -17.14 8.69 -0.53
N LEU A 43 -17.93 7.63 -0.39
CA LEU A 43 -18.25 6.72 -1.49
C LEU A 43 -18.94 7.46 -2.64
N GLN A 44 -19.96 8.26 -2.32
CA GLN A 44 -20.70 9.05 -3.31
C GLN A 44 -19.80 10.04 -4.05
N HIS A 45 -18.86 10.68 -3.34
CA HIS A 45 -17.90 11.62 -3.95
C HIS A 45 -17.05 10.98 -5.05
N PHE A 46 -16.56 9.76 -4.84
CA PHE A 46 -15.73 9.04 -5.83
C PHE A 46 -16.53 8.18 -6.83
N GLN A 47 -17.82 7.97 -6.58
CA GLN A 47 -18.73 7.28 -7.51
C GLN A 47 -19.37 8.21 -8.53
N ASP A 48 -19.31 9.53 -8.31
CA ASP A 48 -19.82 10.51 -9.25
C ASP A 48 -19.12 10.37 -10.61
N GLU A 49 -19.90 10.22 -11.68
CA GLU A 49 -19.36 10.03 -13.05
C GLU A 49 -18.63 11.29 -13.55
N ASP A 50 -19.01 12.46 -13.03
CA ASP A 50 -18.39 13.73 -13.33
C ASP A 50 -17.18 14.03 -12.42
N TYR A 51 -16.82 13.10 -11.52
CA TYR A 51 -15.69 13.29 -10.62
C TYR A 51 -14.36 13.36 -11.38
N VAL A 52 -13.60 14.40 -11.07
CA VAL A 52 -12.22 14.56 -11.53
C VAL A 52 -11.32 14.97 -10.36
N LEU A 53 -10.11 14.41 -10.34
CA LEU A 53 -9.08 14.78 -9.38
C LEU A 53 -8.74 16.28 -9.51
N PRO A 54 -8.75 17.03 -8.41
CA PRO A 54 -8.47 18.46 -8.45
C PRO A 54 -6.98 18.72 -8.73
N ASN A 55 -6.70 19.75 -9.53
CA ASN A 55 -5.34 20.24 -9.83
C ASN A 55 -4.42 19.24 -10.55
N VAL A 56 -4.99 18.30 -11.32
CA VAL A 56 -4.24 17.35 -12.14
C VAL A 56 -4.68 17.45 -13.60
N GLU A 57 -3.72 17.40 -14.52
CA GLU A 57 -4.00 17.27 -15.96
C GLU A 57 -4.55 15.86 -16.24
N ASP A 58 -5.68 15.78 -16.94
CA ASP A 58 -6.47 14.55 -17.07
C ASP A 58 -6.90 13.95 -15.72
N GLY A 59 -7.73 14.69 -14.98
CA GLY A 59 -8.18 14.32 -13.63
C GLY A 59 -9.12 13.11 -13.56
N ALA A 60 -9.53 12.51 -14.69
CA ALA A 60 -10.38 11.34 -14.68
C ALA A 60 -9.67 10.16 -13.97
N LEU A 61 -10.39 9.41 -13.16
CA LEU A 61 -9.83 8.25 -12.47
C LEU A 61 -9.60 7.09 -13.43
N THR A 62 -8.40 6.52 -13.40
CA THR A 62 -8.09 5.29 -14.16
C THR A 62 -8.74 4.07 -13.49
N ASP A 63 -8.84 2.97 -14.23
CA ASP A 63 -9.39 1.73 -13.66
C ASP A 63 -8.57 1.23 -12.46
N GLU A 64 -7.25 1.35 -12.52
CA GLU A 64 -6.35 0.97 -11.42
C GLU A 64 -6.58 1.83 -10.16
N GLU A 65 -6.89 3.12 -10.33
CA GLU A 65 -7.23 4.01 -9.23
C GLU A 65 -8.60 3.68 -8.62
N LYS A 66 -9.58 3.33 -9.47
CA LYS A 66 -10.89 2.83 -9.01
C LYS A 66 -10.74 1.53 -8.22
N PHE A 67 -9.89 0.61 -8.68
CA PHE A 67 -9.57 -0.61 -7.93
C PHE A 67 -8.87 -0.31 -6.60
N TRP A 68 -8.00 0.69 -6.56
CA TRP A 68 -7.32 1.10 -5.33
C TRP A 68 -8.28 1.76 -4.30
N LEU A 69 -9.31 2.46 -4.77
CA LEU A 69 -10.38 3.06 -3.97
C LEU A 69 -11.38 2.00 -3.45
N SER A 70 -10.87 0.96 -2.80
CA SER A 70 -11.69 -0.07 -2.17
C SER A 70 -12.40 0.42 -0.89
N TYR A 71 -13.38 -0.35 -0.44
CA TYR A 71 -14.06 -0.15 0.84
C TYR A 71 -13.06 -0.01 2.01
N GLU A 72 -12.09 -0.91 2.11
CA GLU A 72 -11.05 -0.89 3.14
C GLU A 72 -10.13 0.33 3.00
N CYS A 73 -9.87 0.77 1.77
CA CYS A 73 -9.10 1.98 1.52
C CYS A 73 -9.79 3.20 2.11
N MET A 74 -11.03 3.47 1.72
CA MET A 74 -11.83 4.58 2.27
C MET A 74 -11.94 4.50 3.79
N HIS A 75 -12.16 3.29 4.34
CA HIS A 75 -12.23 3.06 5.77
C HIS A 75 -10.91 3.40 6.50
N ARG A 76 -9.73 3.10 5.92
CA ARG A 76 -8.43 3.49 6.48
C ARG A 76 -8.30 5.01 6.59
N TYR A 77 -8.71 5.75 5.58
CA TYR A 77 -8.63 7.22 5.58
C TYR A 77 -9.62 7.85 6.57
N LEU A 78 -10.85 7.33 6.64
CA LEU A 78 -11.85 7.76 7.63
C LEU A 78 -11.39 7.49 9.07
N ARG A 79 -10.78 6.33 9.35
CA ARG A 79 -10.15 6.05 10.65
C ARG A 79 -9.01 7.03 10.96
N ALA A 80 -8.17 7.36 9.98
CA ALA A 80 -7.03 8.26 10.16
C ALA A 80 -7.44 9.69 10.51
N VAL A 81 -8.62 10.15 10.07
CA VAL A 81 -9.22 11.42 10.47
C VAL A 81 -10.18 11.28 11.66
N LYS A 82 -10.12 10.15 12.38
CA LYS A 82 -10.97 9.83 13.55
C LYS A 82 -12.47 9.96 13.27
N TRP A 83 -12.89 9.69 12.04
CA TRP A 83 -14.29 9.85 11.59
C TRP A 83 -14.84 11.27 11.74
N ALA A 84 -13.97 12.29 11.90
CA ALA A 84 -14.40 13.65 12.22
C ALA A 84 -15.04 14.37 11.03
N SER A 85 -14.64 14.06 9.79
CA SER A 85 -15.16 14.71 8.58
C SER A 85 -14.88 13.87 7.34
N SER A 86 -15.91 13.63 6.53
CA SER A 86 -15.81 13.06 5.17
C SER A 86 -14.90 13.91 4.28
N LYS A 87 -15.05 15.24 4.30
CA LYS A 87 -14.19 16.18 3.54
C LYS A 87 -12.71 16.02 3.86
N ALA A 88 -12.36 15.80 5.12
CA ALA A 88 -10.96 15.60 5.52
C ALA A 88 -10.41 14.26 4.99
N ALA A 89 -11.24 13.21 4.95
CA ALA A 89 -10.86 11.93 4.36
C ALA A 89 -10.71 12.03 2.83
N ILE A 90 -11.67 12.67 2.15
CA ILE A 90 -11.63 12.96 0.70
C ILE A 90 -10.35 13.69 0.34
N LYS A 91 -10.05 14.81 1.02
CA LYS A 91 -8.84 15.58 0.75
C LYS A 91 -7.56 14.73 0.83
N ARG A 92 -7.45 13.87 1.85
CA ARG A 92 -6.27 12.99 2.01
C ARG A 92 -6.22 11.89 0.95
N LEU A 93 -7.37 11.37 0.52
CA LEU A 93 -7.46 10.40 -0.58
C LEU A 93 -6.98 11.05 -1.88
N GLU A 94 -7.47 12.25 -2.18
CA GLU A 94 -7.06 13.05 -3.35
C GLU A 94 -5.57 13.34 -3.35
N GLU A 95 -5.03 13.88 -2.24
CA GLU A 95 -3.59 14.12 -2.07
C GLU A 95 -2.76 12.84 -2.30
N THR A 96 -3.28 11.67 -1.89
CA THR A 96 -2.58 10.39 -2.12
C THR A 96 -2.64 9.97 -3.58
N LEU A 97 -3.79 10.11 -4.24
CA LEU A 97 -3.93 9.78 -5.66
C LEU A 97 -3.02 10.66 -6.52
N ILE A 98 -2.97 11.97 -6.24
CA ILE A 98 -2.05 12.91 -6.87
C ILE A 98 -0.61 12.45 -6.67
N TRP A 99 -0.21 12.18 -5.42
CA TRP A 99 1.13 11.69 -5.13
C TRP A 99 1.46 10.37 -5.85
N ARG A 100 0.51 9.43 -5.97
CA ARG A 100 0.73 8.16 -6.69
C ARG A 100 1.04 8.39 -8.17
N ARG A 101 0.38 9.38 -8.80
CA ARG A 101 0.66 9.81 -10.18
C ARG A 101 2.02 10.49 -10.27
N GLU A 102 2.29 11.48 -9.42
CA GLU A 102 3.55 12.26 -9.39
C GLU A 102 4.77 11.39 -9.11
N PHE A 103 4.64 10.41 -8.20
CA PHE A 103 5.70 9.47 -7.87
C PHE A 103 5.96 8.46 -9.01
N GLY A 104 5.06 8.37 -9.98
CA GLY A 104 5.18 7.48 -11.12
C GLY A 104 4.94 6.01 -10.77
N LEU A 105 4.10 5.72 -9.77
CA LEU A 105 3.83 4.36 -9.33
C LEU A 105 3.27 3.46 -10.45
N TYR A 106 2.58 4.06 -11.41
CA TYR A 106 1.93 3.37 -12.53
C TYR A 106 2.85 3.10 -13.73
N GLY A 107 4.12 3.54 -13.71
CA GLY A 107 5.01 3.32 -14.85
C GLY A 107 6.51 3.46 -14.60
N LEU A 108 6.95 4.31 -13.68
CA LEU A 108 8.38 4.52 -13.39
C LEU A 108 8.96 3.46 -12.45
N ILE A 109 8.14 2.90 -11.57
CA ILE A 109 8.58 1.94 -10.54
C ILE A 109 8.44 0.53 -11.10
N THR A 110 9.44 0.11 -11.85
CA THR A 110 9.54 -1.25 -12.38
C THR A 110 10.40 -2.14 -11.47
N HIS A 111 10.28 -3.46 -11.64
CA HIS A 111 11.11 -4.42 -10.89
C HIS A 111 12.61 -4.18 -11.14
N GLU A 112 13.00 -3.89 -12.38
CA GLU A 112 14.38 -3.55 -12.77
C GLU A 112 14.88 -2.28 -12.05
N HIS A 113 14.00 -1.30 -11.85
CA HIS A 113 14.34 -0.06 -11.16
C HIS A 113 14.66 -0.29 -9.67
N VAL A 114 13.95 -1.20 -9.01
CA VAL A 114 14.08 -1.45 -7.56
C VAL A 114 15.03 -2.61 -7.22
N GLU A 115 15.35 -3.48 -8.18
CA GLU A 115 16.21 -4.65 -7.97
C GLU A 115 17.55 -4.32 -7.27
N PRO A 116 18.30 -3.25 -7.66
CA PRO A 116 19.57 -2.92 -7.01
C PRO A 116 19.42 -2.68 -5.50
N GLU A 117 18.31 -2.08 -5.07
CA GLU A 117 18.02 -1.81 -3.66
C GLU A 117 17.72 -3.11 -2.87
N ALA A 118 17.16 -4.12 -3.53
CA ALA A 118 16.74 -5.38 -2.90
C ALA A 118 17.89 -6.40 -2.71
N THR A 119 19.02 -6.22 -3.41
CA THR A 119 20.11 -7.22 -3.49
C THR A 119 20.71 -7.64 -2.14
N THR A 120 20.74 -6.77 -1.12
CA THR A 120 21.29 -7.11 0.20
C THR A 120 20.30 -7.66 1.20
N GLY A 121 19.02 -7.77 0.82
CA GLY A 121 17.96 -8.19 1.74
C GLY A 121 17.85 -7.26 2.94
N LYS A 122 18.03 -5.95 2.71
CA LYS A 122 17.78 -4.91 3.71
C LYS A 122 16.29 -4.75 4.01
N GLU A 123 15.44 -5.14 3.06
CA GLU A 123 14.01 -5.31 3.26
C GLU A 123 13.62 -6.71 2.76
N VAL A 124 12.95 -7.50 3.59
CA VAL A 124 12.53 -8.86 3.26
C VAL A 124 11.11 -9.10 3.72
N LEU A 125 10.21 -9.44 2.81
CA LEU A 125 8.86 -9.89 3.14
C LEU A 125 8.89 -11.41 3.33
N PHE A 126 8.68 -11.88 4.56
CA PHE A 126 8.79 -13.32 4.87
C PHE A 126 7.89 -13.74 6.03
N GLY A 127 6.99 -14.69 5.77
CA GLY A 127 6.11 -15.23 6.80
C GLY A 127 4.98 -14.29 7.22
N TYR A 128 4.21 -14.74 8.21
CA TYR A 128 3.01 -14.07 8.71
C TYR A 128 3.00 -14.11 10.24
N ASP A 129 2.35 -13.13 10.86
CA ASP A 129 2.11 -13.16 12.31
C ASP A 129 0.93 -14.07 12.69
N VAL A 130 0.62 -14.13 13.99
CA VAL A 130 -0.50 -14.94 14.53
C VAL A 130 -1.88 -14.48 14.02
N ASP A 131 -1.98 -13.27 13.48
CA ASP A 131 -3.18 -12.68 12.88
C ASP A 131 -3.14 -12.71 11.35
N GLY A 132 -2.15 -13.42 10.75
CA GLY A 132 -1.99 -13.56 9.31
C GLY A 132 -1.62 -12.28 8.58
N ARG A 133 -1.01 -11.31 9.26
CA ARG A 133 -0.45 -10.12 8.61
C ARG A 133 0.92 -10.47 8.02
N PRO A 134 1.23 -10.08 6.77
CA PRO A 134 2.52 -10.35 6.16
C PRO A 134 3.63 -9.62 6.94
N ALA A 135 4.69 -10.33 7.28
CA ALA A 135 5.81 -9.77 8.04
C ALA A 135 6.85 -9.15 7.09
N LEU A 136 7.15 -7.87 7.33
CA LEU A 136 8.21 -7.12 6.66
C LEU A 136 9.39 -6.94 7.63
N TYR A 137 10.53 -7.53 7.29
CA TYR A 137 11.78 -7.38 8.03
C TYR A 137 12.60 -6.23 7.43
N LEU A 138 12.93 -5.26 8.26
CA LEU A 138 13.81 -4.16 7.91
C LEU A 138 15.16 -4.36 8.61
N ARG A 139 16.25 -4.35 7.85
CA ARG A 139 17.64 -4.51 8.31
C ARG A 139 18.48 -3.30 7.85
N PRO A 140 18.36 -2.14 8.51
CA PRO A 140 19.06 -0.92 8.10
C PRO A 140 20.58 -1.07 8.00
N SER A 141 21.17 -1.96 8.80
CA SER A 141 22.61 -2.27 8.78
C SER A 141 23.10 -2.92 7.48
N ARG A 142 22.21 -3.32 6.58
CA ARG A 142 22.52 -3.90 5.26
C ARG A 142 22.32 -2.91 4.12
N GLN A 143 22.30 -1.61 4.42
CA GLN A 143 22.22 -0.59 3.39
C GLN A 143 23.41 -0.72 2.42
N ASN A 144 23.10 -0.77 1.13
CA ASN A 144 24.03 -1.11 0.06
C ASN A 144 24.14 -0.01 -1.00
N THR A 145 23.23 0.95 -0.98
CA THR A 145 23.28 2.15 -1.80
C THR A 145 23.96 3.27 -1.02
N GLY A 146 24.96 3.89 -1.65
CA GLY A 146 25.67 5.03 -1.10
C GLY A 146 24.71 6.19 -0.84
N ASP A 147 24.91 6.86 0.28
CA ASP A 147 24.14 8.01 0.72
C ASP A 147 23.80 8.99 -0.41
N ARG A 148 22.51 9.19 -0.67
CA ARG A 148 22.02 10.54 -0.99
C ARG A 148 22.02 11.33 0.33
N SER A 149 23.22 11.68 0.78
CA SER A 149 23.56 12.50 1.94
C SER A 149 22.72 12.27 3.21
N VAL A 150 23.14 11.35 4.09
CA VAL A 150 23.01 11.61 5.52
C VAL A 150 24.40 11.96 6.04
N ASN A 151 24.69 13.27 6.03
CA ASN A 151 25.66 13.82 6.97
C ASN A 151 25.11 13.53 8.38
N CYS A 152 25.50 12.39 8.94
CA CYS A 152 25.43 12.13 10.36
C CYS A 152 26.32 13.17 11.04
N ILE A 153 25.72 14.26 11.51
CA ILE A 153 26.37 15.21 12.40
C ILE A 153 26.56 14.46 13.72
N SER A 154 27.81 14.12 14.02
CA SER A 154 28.29 13.65 15.32
C SER A 154 28.23 14.75 16.36
#